data_AF-A0A3A0G589-F1
#
_entry.id   AF-A0A3A0G589-F1
#
_cell.length_a   1.000
_cell.length_b   1.000
_cell.length_c   1.000
_cell.angle_alpha   90.00
_cell.angle_beta   90.00
_cell.angle_gamma   90.00
#
_symmetry.space_group_name_H-M   'P 1'
#
loop_
_entity.id
_entity.type
_entity.pdbx_description
1 polymer ?
#
loop_
_entity_poly.entity_id
_entity_poly.type
_entity_poly.pdbx_seq_one_letter_code
_entity_poly.pdbx_strand_id
1 'polypeptide(L)'
;MPVRSHPHRPRRTVLRFAPAATALLASVVLVWPDLAAASPAADPAFDNRRRTRTPTPTRTATPPPTATLTRTATPPPTATFTPGAPTATPTRTATPLPPSPTPTPTYTATPLPPTPTFTPAPPTQTPVPTHTPTPSAGLWISRAEVLALPTSGAAWSNVQARADQAAGTATVCDQDSNNSVLVLAKALVHVRTGVESYRTAVRQNVMAAIGTEDGSTCRSLALGRELAAYVIAADLVGLTAAEDATFRAWLTNVRTQVLAGDSRSLVECHEERPNNWGTMCGASRAAASAYLGDTTDLARTAQVFKGYLGDRASYAGFNYGSDLTWHLDAANPRGINPLGAVKEGVSIDGVLPDDMRRGGPFTTGCPTYTGYPWEALQGVLVQAEILARQGYDAWGWQDQAERRAVQYLRSLDQTCGGWWATGDDTFSPWIVNHVYGTTFPTTSPVGVGKIMSFTDWTHDRATRPR
;
A
#
# COMPACT_ATOMS: atom_id res chain seq x y z
N MET A 1 -36.99 -45.16 51.14
CA MET A 1 -37.46 -45.99 50.00
C MET A 1 -36.44 -45.88 48.87
N PRO A 2 -36.09 -46.99 48.19
CA PRO A 2 -34.73 -47.58 48.12
C PRO A 2 -33.95 -47.16 46.84
N VAL A 3 -32.61 -47.08 46.78
CA VAL A 3 -31.47 -48.00 47.07
C VAL A 3 -31.13 -48.99 45.92
N ARG A 4 -29.81 -49.12 45.63
CA ARG A 4 -29.04 -50.15 44.87
C ARG A 4 -28.77 -49.86 43.38
N SER A 5 -27.54 -49.69 42.88
CA SER A 5 -26.26 -50.47 42.90
C SER A 5 -26.05 -51.31 41.61
N HIS A 6 -24.88 -51.12 40.98
CA HIS A 6 -24.20 -51.88 39.89
C HIS A 6 -24.33 -53.43 39.97
N PRO A 7 -24.11 -54.27 38.91
CA PRO A 7 -22.85 -54.31 38.10
C PRO A 7 -22.84 -54.97 36.68
N HIS A 8 -21.66 -54.84 36.02
CA HIS A 8 -20.90 -55.70 35.06
C HIS A 8 -21.51 -56.68 34.01
N ARG A 9 -21.13 -56.43 32.72
CA ARG A 9 -20.48 -57.28 31.64
C ARG A 9 -21.11 -58.65 31.21
N PRO A 10 -20.82 -59.26 30.01
CA PRO A 10 -19.61 -59.14 29.16
C PRO A 10 -19.73 -59.23 27.60
N ARG A 11 -18.60 -58.86 26.96
CA ARG A 11 -17.90 -59.40 25.75
C ARG A 11 -18.67 -59.82 24.48
N ARG A 12 -18.21 -59.29 23.34
CA ARG A 12 -17.66 -60.11 22.24
C ARG A 12 -16.45 -59.46 21.58
N THR A 13 -15.43 -60.30 21.41
CA THR A 13 -14.12 -60.06 20.78
C THR A 13 -14.14 -60.73 19.42
N VAL A 14 -13.68 -60.06 18.36
CA VAL A 14 -13.02 -60.69 17.19
C VAL A 14 -11.98 -59.65 16.73
N LEU A 15 -10.74 -59.79 17.19
CA LEU A 15 -9.58 -60.39 16.54
C LEU A 15 -8.90 -59.49 15.48
N ARG A 16 -7.62 -59.28 15.76
CA ARG A 16 -6.59 -58.50 15.07
C ARG A 16 -6.17 -59.16 13.74
N PHE A 17 -5.55 -58.41 12.83
CA PHE A 17 -4.11 -58.54 12.53
C PHE A 17 -3.63 -57.32 11.72
N ALA A 18 -2.42 -56.90 12.05
CA ALA A 18 -1.69 -55.72 11.58
C ALA A 18 -0.64 -56.14 10.50
N PRO A 19 0.16 -55.21 9.94
CA PRO A 19 0.75 -55.27 8.60
C PRO A 19 2.20 -55.77 8.54
N ALA A 20 2.68 -56.00 7.31
CA ALA A 20 4.09 -56.05 6.88
C ALA A 20 4.09 -55.88 5.33
N ALA A 21 5.10 -55.41 4.61
CA ALA A 21 6.28 -54.56 4.79
C ALA A 21 6.86 -54.40 3.34
N THR A 22 7.62 -53.32 3.10
CA THR A 22 8.76 -53.10 2.15
C THR A 22 9.10 -54.18 1.09
N ALA A 23 9.60 -53.94 -0.14
CA ALA A 23 10.34 -52.86 -0.80
C ALA A 23 10.49 -53.24 -2.31
N LEU A 24 10.78 -52.29 -3.21
CA LEU A 24 12.05 -52.22 -3.99
C LEU A 24 11.99 -51.14 -5.10
N LEU A 25 13.01 -50.28 -5.10
CA LEU A 25 13.42 -49.42 -6.21
C LEU A 25 14.17 -50.26 -7.25
N ALA A 26 13.92 -50.00 -8.54
CA ALA A 26 14.81 -50.39 -9.63
C ALA A 26 14.93 -49.23 -10.62
N SER A 27 16.14 -48.70 -10.71
CA SER A 27 16.59 -47.73 -11.71
C SER A 27 16.69 -48.40 -13.08
N VAL A 28 16.20 -47.73 -14.13
CA VAL A 28 16.53 -48.07 -15.52
C VAL A 28 17.11 -46.83 -16.19
N VAL A 29 18.41 -46.92 -16.46
CA VAL A 29 19.17 -46.06 -17.38
C VAL A 29 18.92 -46.61 -18.78
N LEU A 30 18.45 -45.78 -19.70
CA LEU A 30 18.41 -46.08 -21.13
C LEU A 30 19.13 -44.96 -21.88
N VAL A 31 20.30 -45.31 -22.39
CA VAL A 31 21.12 -44.55 -23.33
C VAL A 31 20.73 -45.01 -24.73
N TRP A 32 20.51 -44.08 -25.67
CA TRP A 32 20.79 -44.32 -27.08
C TRP A 32 21.07 -43.01 -27.85
N PRO A 33 21.82 -43.09 -28.97
CA PRO A 33 22.76 -42.07 -29.40
C PRO A 33 22.25 -41.16 -30.53
N ASP A 34 23.04 -40.13 -30.79
CA ASP A 34 23.03 -39.24 -31.95
C ASP A 34 22.89 -39.96 -33.30
N LEU A 35 22.11 -39.37 -34.20
CA LEU A 35 22.31 -39.46 -35.64
C LEU A 35 21.85 -38.17 -36.30
N ALA A 36 22.83 -37.47 -36.88
CA ALA A 36 22.68 -36.26 -37.65
C ALA A 36 22.29 -36.55 -39.11
N ALA A 37 21.80 -35.47 -39.76
CA ALA A 37 21.77 -35.19 -41.20
C ALA A 37 20.77 -35.95 -42.08
N ALA A 38 19.80 -35.22 -42.63
CA ALA A 38 19.86 -34.74 -44.03
C ALA A 38 18.51 -34.12 -44.46
N SER A 39 18.55 -32.88 -44.96
CA SER A 39 17.54 -32.38 -45.90
C SER A 39 17.69 -33.07 -47.26
N PRO A 40 16.61 -33.15 -48.06
CA PRO A 40 16.61 -32.31 -49.26
C PRO A 40 15.24 -31.73 -49.67
N ALA A 41 15.36 -30.54 -50.28
CA ALA A 41 14.61 -29.91 -51.38
C ALA A 41 13.21 -30.38 -51.83
N ALA A 42 12.36 -29.35 -51.97
CA ALA A 42 11.52 -28.98 -53.13
C ALA A 42 10.33 -29.86 -53.59
N ASP A 43 9.17 -29.19 -53.57
CA ASP A 43 7.86 -29.33 -54.27
C ASP A 43 7.85 -30.11 -55.61
N PRO A 44 6.70 -30.74 -55.99
CA PRO A 44 5.55 -29.94 -56.43
C PRO A 44 4.13 -30.50 -56.12
N ALA A 45 3.22 -29.54 -55.88
CA ALA A 45 1.84 -29.43 -56.38
C ALA A 45 1.02 -30.71 -56.59
N PHE A 46 0.03 -30.94 -55.72
CA PHE A 46 -1.22 -31.61 -56.10
C PHE A 46 -2.44 -30.90 -55.49
N ASP A 47 -3.27 -30.40 -56.40
CA ASP A 47 -4.64 -29.92 -56.18
C ASP A 47 -5.49 -31.06 -55.61
N ASN A 48 -6.19 -30.81 -54.50
CA ASN A 48 -7.42 -31.53 -54.24
C ASN A 48 -8.41 -30.71 -53.40
N ARG A 49 -9.40 -30.19 -54.12
CA ARG A 49 -10.65 -29.63 -53.61
C ARG A 49 -11.36 -30.62 -52.68
N ARG A 50 -11.39 -30.32 -51.38
CA ARG A 50 -12.52 -30.70 -50.51
C ARG A 50 -12.61 -29.76 -49.31
N ARG A 51 -13.35 -28.66 -49.47
CA ARG A 51 -13.74 -27.79 -48.36
C ARG A 51 -14.75 -28.52 -47.48
N THR A 52 -14.30 -29.05 -46.35
CA THR A 52 -15.16 -29.37 -45.22
C THR A 52 -15.61 -28.06 -44.57
N ARG A 53 -16.92 -27.81 -44.57
CA ARG A 53 -17.54 -26.66 -43.89
C ARG A 53 -17.51 -26.91 -42.38
N THR A 54 -16.73 -26.13 -41.65
CA THR A 54 -16.84 -25.99 -40.19
C THR A 54 -18.14 -25.24 -39.87
N PRO A 55 -18.98 -25.71 -38.94
CA PRO A 55 -20.19 -24.99 -38.55
C PRO A 55 -19.83 -23.71 -37.76
N THR A 56 -20.37 -22.59 -38.23
CA THR A 56 -20.37 -21.28 -37.58
C THR A 56 -21.09 -21.36 -36.22
N PRO A 57 -20.50 -20.88 -35.12
CA PRO A 57 -21.21 -20.79 -33.84
C PRO A 57 -22.34 -19.74 -33.94
N THR A 58 -23.56 -20.18 -33.66
CA THR A 58 -24.77 -19.36 -33.57
C THR A 58 -24.61 -18.32 -32.43
N ARG A 59 -24.76 -17.03 -32.76
CA ARG A 59 -24.78 -15.94 -31.77
C ARG A 59 -25.97 -16.11 -30.83
N THR A 60 -25.70 -16.28 -29.54
CA THR A 60 -26.69 -16.13 -28.47
C THR A 60 -27.16 -14.68 -28.44
N ALA A 61 -28.48 -14.46 -28.51
CA ALA A 61 -29.08 -13.15 -28.45
C ALA A 61 -28.87 -12.51 -27.07
N THR A 62 -28.32 -11.29 -27.07
CA THR A 62 -28.23 -10.41 -25.90
C THR A 62 -29.64 -10.02 -25.43
N PRO A 63 -29.98 -10.13 -24.13
CA PRO A 63 -31.27 -9.65 -23.63
C PRO A 63 -31.36 -8.12 -23.75
N PRO A 64 -32.57 -7.56 -23.97
CA PRO A 64 -32.75 -6.12 -24.12
C PRO A 64 -32.45 -5.37 -22.82
N PRO A 65 -31.98 -4.11 -22.90
CA PRO A 65 -31.65 -3.33 -21.71
C PRO A 65 -32.87 -3.09 -20.83
N THR A 66 -32.72 -3.37 -19.54
CA THR A 66 -33.67 -3.01 -18.50
C THR A 66 -33.85 -1.49 -18.46
N ALA A 67 -35.11 -1.04 -18.48
CA ALA A 67 -35.48 0.37 -18.48
C ALA A 67 -34.84 1.13 -17.31
N THR A 68 -34.10 2.19 -17.64
CA THR A 68 -33.56 3.15 -16.68
C THR A 68 -34.71 3.91 -16.04
N LEU A 69 -34.82 3.87 -14.71
CA LEU A 69 -35.77 4.70 -13.97
C LEU A 69 -35.39 6.17 -14.16
N THR A 70 -36.26 6.91 -14.85
CA THR A 70 -36.22 8.35 -15.01
C THR A 70 -36.29 9.00 -13.62
N ARG A 71 -35.24 9.73 -13.20
CA ARG A 71 -35.28 10.57 -11.99
C ARG A 71 -36.42 11.57 -12.12
N THR A 72 -37.37 11.48 -11.21
CA THR A 72 -38.38 12.52 -10.97
C THR A 72 -37.67 13.84 -10.61
N ALA A 73 -38.07 14.92 -11.27
CA ALA A 73 -37.55 16.26 -11.03
C ALA A 73 -37.84 16.71 -9.59
N THR A 74 -36.80 17.18 -8.91
CA THR A 74 -36.89 17.85 -7.61
C THR A 74 -37.63 19.18 -7.79
N PRO A 75 -38.69 19.48 -7.02
CA PRO A 75 -39.37 20.77 -7.11
C PRO A 75 -38.45 21.90 -6.64
N PRO A 76 -38.62 23.13 -7.18
CA PRO A 76 -37.81 24.28 -6.81
C PRO A 76 -38.06 24.69 -5.34
N PRO A 77 -37.06 25.26 -4.64
CA PRO A 77 -37.22 25.68 -3.26
C PRO A 77 -38.26 26.79 -3.11
N THR A 78 -39.22 26.55 -2.22
CA THR A 78 -40.24 27.50 -1.76
C THR A 78 -39.60 28.76 -1.17
N ALA A 79 -40.15 29.91 -1.53
CA ALA A 79 -39.72 31.23 -1.09
C ALA A 79 -39.61 31.36 0.44
N THR A 80 -38.48 31.90 0.89
CA THR A 80 -38.20 32.27 2.27
C THR A 80 -39.07 33.45 2.69
N PHE A 81 -39.96 33.25 3.66
CA PHE A 81 -40.66 34.32 4.35
C PHE A 81 -39.64 35.15 5.14
N THR A 82 -39.66 36.47 4.91
CA THR A 82 -38.92 37.46 5.70
C THR A 82 -39.76 37.82 6.94
N PRO A 83 -39.30 37.56 8.18
CA PRO A 83 -39.96 38.11 9.36
C PRO A 83 -39.62 39.59 9.48
N GLY A 84 -40.67 40.42 9.55
CA GLY A 84 -40.60 41.87 9.69
C GLY A 84 -39.96 42.34 10.98
N ALA A 85 -39.62 43.63 10.96
CA ALA A 85 -38.95 44.39 12.00
C ALA A 85 -39.56 44.20 13.41
N PRO A 86 -38.73 44.16 14.48
CA PRO A 86 -39.23 44.16 15.84
C PRO A 86 -39.72 45.56 16.25
N THR A 87 -41.00 45.61 16.58
CA THR A 87 -41.72 46.72 17.22
C THR A 87 -41.14 47.05 18.60
N ALA A 88 -41.03 48.34 18.90
CA ALA A 88 -40.59 48.89 20.18
C ALA A 88 -41.43 48.36 21.36
N THR A 89 -40.75 47.89 22.41
CA THR A 89 -41.34 47.47 23.70
C THR A 89 -41.03 48.54 24.76
N PRO A 90 -41.99 48.89 25.64
CA PRO A 90 -41.94 50.10 26.47
C PRO A 90 -40.95 50.04 27.64
N THR A 91 -40.43 51.22 27.96
CA THR A 91 -39.57 51.55 29.11
C THR A 91 -40.21 51.14 30.44
N ARG A 92 -39.52 50.30 31.21
CA ARG A 92 -39.88 50.03 32.61
C ARG A 92 -39.28 51.09 33.55
N THR A 93 -40.15 51.66 34.36
CA THR A 93 -39.90 52.56 35.49
C THR A 93 -38.93 51.98 36.51
N ALA A 94 -38.04 52.82 37.03
CA ALA A 94 -37.06 52.48 38.07
C ALA A 94 -37.73 52.23 39.44
N THR A 95 -37.36 51.11 40.07
CA THR A 95 -37.70 50.80 41.47
C THR A 95 -36.48 51.15 42.35
N PRO A 96 -36.66 51.81 43.51
CA PRO A 96 -35.54 52.27 44.34
C PRO A 96 -34.79 51.13 45.04
N LEU A 97 -33.46 51.30 45.19
CA LEU A 97 -32.54 50.39 45.88
C LEU A 97 -32.82 50.32 47.40
N PRO A 98 -32.67 49.14 48.03
CA PRO A 98 -32.63 49.01 49.50
C PRO A 98 -31.27 49.44 50.09
N PRO A 99 -31.22 49.82 51.39
CA PRO A 99 -30.02 50.36 52.02
C PRO A 99 -28.92 49.32 52.24
N SER A 100 -27.69 49.82 52.13
CA SER A 100 -26.40 49.14 52.31
C SER A 100 -26.26 48.48 53.70
N PRO A 101 -25.86 47.20 53.80
CA PRO A 101 -25.43 46.62 55.05
C PRO A 101 -24.00 47.03 55.41
N THR A 102 -23.85 47.43 56.68
CA THR A 102 -22.63 47.77 57.43
C THR A 102 -21.48 46.77 57.23
N PRO A 103 -20.21 47.23 57.13
CA PRO A 103 -19.07 46.34 56.93
C PRO A 103 -18.78 45.44 58.15
N THR A 104 -18.73 44.13 57.91
CA THR A 104 -18.22 43.11 58.85
C THR A 104 -16.70 43.22 58.98
N PRO A 105 -16.10 43.13 60.18
CA PRO A 105 -14.66 43.20 60.35
C PRO A 105 -13.94 42.05 59.62
N THR A 106 -12.99 42.42 58.78
CA THR A 106 -12.10 41.49 58.06
C THR A 106 -11.08 40.92 59.05
N TYR A 107 -11.18 39.61 59.34
CA TYR A 107 -10.07 38.89 59.95
C TYR A 107 -8.97 38.73 58.91
N THR A 108 -7.81 39.31 59.17
CA THR A 108 -6.59 39.12 58.38
C THR A 108 -6.16 37.67 58.50
N ALA A 109 -6.36 36.88 57.44
CA ALA A 109 -5.76 35.56 57.32
C ALA A 109 -4.25 35.72 57.09
N THR A 110 -3.46 35.17 58.00
CA THR A 110 -2.02 35.00 57.85
C THR A 110 -1.73 34.26 56.53
N PRO A 111 -0.81 34.75 55.66
CA PRO A 111 -0.51 34.09 54.41
C PRO A 111 0.10 32.70 54.67
N LEU A 112 -0.55 31.65 54.16
CA LEU A 112 0.10 30.35 54.03
C LEU A 112 1.29 30.47 53.06
N PRO A 113 2.41 29.78 53.32
CA PRO A 113 3.51 29.71 52.37
C PRO A 113 3.00 29.11 51.05
N PRO A 114 3.51 29.56 49.88
CA PRO A 114 3.06 29.05 48.60
C PRO A 114 3.31 27.55 48.51
N THR A 115 2.25 26.79 48.28
CA THR A 115 2.34 25.40 47.84
C THR A 115 3.19 25.36 46.57
N PRO A 116 4.28 24.57 46.50
CA PRO A 116 5.10 24.48 45.30
C PRO A 116 4.21 23.99 44.16
N THR A 117 3.97 24.88 43.21
CA THR A 117 3.30 24.52 41.96
C THR A 117 4.33 23.75 41.16
N PHE A 118 4.19 22.43 41.09
CA PHE A 118 4.92 21.60 40.15
C PHE A 118 4.51 22.05 38.74
N THR A 119 5.33 22.93 38.15
CA THR A 119 5.27 23.17 36.71
C THR A 119 5.66 21.84 36.07
N PRO A 120 4.78 21.16 35.31
CA PRO A 120 5.18 19.96 34.59
C PRO A 120 6.34 20.37 33.68
N ALA A 121 7.49 19.75 33.89
CA ALA A 121 8.62 19.93 32.98
C ALA A 121 8.10 19.59 31.57
N PRO A 122 8.42 20.41 30.55
CA PRO A 122 8.14 20.01 29.17
C PRO A 122 8.73 18.61 28.98
N PRO A 123 8.01 17.68 28.31
CA PRO A 123 8.52 16.33 28.12
C PRO A 123 9.92 16.46 27.53
N THR A 124 10.92 15.97 28.27
CA THR A 124 12.28 15.86 27.78
C THR A 124 12.17 15.01 26.51
N GLN A 125 12.24 15.66 25.35
CA GLN A 125 12.35 14.96 24.09
C GLN A 125 13.63 14.16 24.20
N THR A 126 13.51 12.85 24.41
CA THR A 126 14.63 11.94 24.20
C THR A 126 15.15 12.26 22.80
N PRO A 127 16.42 12.68 22.63
CA PRO A 127 16.95 12.94 21.31
C PRO A 127 16.76 11.67 20.50
N VAL A 128 15.88 11.73 19.48
CA VAL A 128 15.78 10.67 18.50
C VAL A 128 17.16 10.60 17.88
N PRO A 129 17.89 9.49 18.03
CA PRO A 129 19.21 9.40 17.45
C PRO A 129 19.03 9.56 15.94
N THR A 130 19.54 10.67 15.39
CA THR A 130 19.64 10.89 13.95
C THR A 130 20.75 9.98 13.43
N HIS A 131 20.49 8.67 13.42
CA HIS A 131 21.30 7.74 12.66
C HIS A 131 21.03 8.07 11.21
N THR A 132 21.96 8.74 10.54
CA THR A 132 21.96 8.72 9.07
C THR A 132 22.14 7.27 8.67
N PRO A 133 21.14 6.60 8.09
CA PRO A 133 21.27 5.19 7.78
C PRO A 133 22.37 5.01 6.74
N THR A 134 23.22 4.00 6.94
CA THR A 134 24.21 3.62 5.93
C THR A 134 23.48 3.07 4.70
N PRO A 135 23.83 3.50 3.48
CA PRO A 135 23.26 2.92 2.28
C PRO A 135 23.39 1.40 2.27
N SER A 136 22.30 0.71 1.94
CA SER A 136 22.23 -0.75 1.81
C SER A 136 22.25 -1.16 0.34
N ALA A 137 22.84 -2.32 0.01
CA ALA A 137 22.91 -2.78 -1.36
C ALA A 137 21.53 -3.18 -1.92
N GLY A 138 21.19 -2.82 -3.17
CA GLY A 138 19.90 -3.15 -3.80
C GLY A 138 18.74 -2.25 -3.39
N LEU A 139 17.73 -2.15 -4.25
CA LEU A 139 16.67 -1.14 -4.13
C LEU A 139 15.62 -1.40 -3.06
N TRP A 140 15.27 -2.67 -2.86
CA TRP A 140 14.21 -3.12 -1.95
C TRP A 140 14.75 -4.15 -0.95
N ILE A 141 15.50 -5.11 -1.48
CA ILE A 141 16.20 -6.15 -0.75
C ILE A 141 17.42 -6.55 -1.59
N SER A 142 18.56 -6.82 -0.95
CA SER A 142 19.76 -7.27 -1.66
C SER A 142 19.66 -8.75 -2.05
N ARG A 143 20.44 -9.16 -3.04
CA ARG A 143 20.57 -10.59 -3.39
C ARG A 143 21.06 -11.43 -2.20
N ALA A 144 21.97 -10.89 -1.39
CA ALA A 144 22.49 -11.57 -0.21
C ALA A 144 21.40 -11.77 0.85
N GLU A 145 20.57 -10.75 1.10
CA GLU A 145 19.42 -10.85 2.00
C GLU A 145 18.41 -11.87 1.48
N VAL A 146 18.09 -11.88 0.18
CA VAL A 146 17.19 -12.88 -0.41
C VAL A 146 17.75 -14.30 -0.22
N LEU A 147 19.05 -14.52 -0.45
CA LEU A 147 19.68 -15.84 -0.28
C LEU A 147 19.62 -16.34 1.17
N ALA A 148 19.55 -15.44 2.16
CA ALA A 148 19.44 -15.78 3.57
C ALA A 148 18.01 -16.17 4.01
N LEU A 149 16.98 -15.88 3.20
CA LEU A 149 15.59 -16.17 3.55
C LEU A 149 15.26 -17.67 3.49
N PRO A 150 14.27 -18.14 4.27
CA PRO A 150 13.87 -19.56 4.27
C PRO A 150 13.19 -19.96 2.96
N THR A 151 13.38 -21.21 2.56
CA THR A 151 12.70 -21.84 1.41
C THR A 151 11.61 -22.82 1.87
N SER A 152 10.92 -22.48 2.96
CA SER A 152 9.85 -23.27 3.54
C SER A 152 8.86 -22.37 4.29
N GLY A 153 7.71 -22.92 4.64
CA GLY A 153 6.62 -22.18 5.30
C GLY A 153 5.68 -21.48 4.32
N ALA A 154 4.55 -21.00 4.85
CA ALA A 154 3.45 -20.48 4.05
C ALA A 154 3.86 -19.27 3.18
N ALA A 155 4.70 -18.38 3.72
CA ALA A 155 5.18 -17.20 3.00
C ALA A 155 6.02 -17.61 1.78
N TRP A 156 7.04 -18.46 1.94
CA TRP A 156 7.83 -18.99 0.81
C TRP A 156 6.96 -19.70 -0.22
N SER A 157 6.08 -20.61 0.23
CA SER A 157 5.18 -21.34 -0.66
C SER A 157 4.30 -20.40 -1.49
N ASN A 158 3.88 -19.27 -0.93
CA ASN A 158 3.13 -18.25 -1.67
C ASN A 158 4.01 -17.56 -2.73
N VAL A 159 5.21 -17.08 -2.38
CA VAL A 159 6.13 -16.45 -3.36
C VAL A 159 6.40 -17.41 -4.51
N GLN A 160 6.71 -18.68 -4.21
CA GLN A 160 6.95 -19.72 -5.21
C GLN A 160 5.72 -19.96 -6.08
N ALA A 161 4.54 -20.14 -5.49
CA ALA A 161 3.30 -20.34 -6.26
C ALA A 161 2.97 -19.15 -7.17
N ARG A 162 3.27 -17.91 -6.78
CA ARG A 162 3.13 -16.73 -7.64
C ARG A 162 4.17 -16.67 -8.73
N ALA A 163 5.42 -17.03 -8.44
CA ALA A 163 6.46 -17.14 -9.45
C ALA A 163 6.15 -18.20 -10.51
N ASP A 164 5.47 -19.28 -10.15
CA ASP A 164 5.07 -20.36 -11.08
C ASP A 164 3.90 -19.97 -12.00
N GLN A 165 3.12 -18.95 -11.63
CA GLN A 165 2.02 -18.47 -12.46
C GLN A 165 2.51 -17.77 -13.72
N ALA A 166 1.73 -17.85 -14.80
CA ALA A 166 1.92 -16.96 -15.93
C ALA A 166 1.67 -15.51 -15.46
N ALA A 167 2.60 -14.60 -15.78
CA ALA A 167 2.48 -13.19 -15.37
C ALA A 167 1.43 -12.40 -16.20
N GLY A 168 0.90 -13.00 -17.26
CA GLY A 168 0.04 -12.31 -18.23
C GLY A 168 0.83 -11.39 -19.15
N THR A 169 0.16 -10.37 -19.68
CA THR A 169 0.77 -9.38 -20.58
C THR A 169 1.45 -8.28 -19.77
N ALA A 170 2.72 -8.01 -20.08
CA ALA A 170 3.45 -6.89 -19.47
C ALA A 170 2.80 -5.56 -19.87
N THR A 171 2.65 -4.66 -18.90
CA THR A 171 2.06 -3.34 -19.08
C THR A 171 2.41 -2.44 -17.90
N VAL A 172 2.58 -1.14 -18.15
CA VAL A 172 2.54 -0.07 -17.13
C VAL A 172 1.27 0.78 -17.22
N CYS A 173 0.31 0.34 -18.03
CA CYS A 173 -0.84 1.13 -18.45
C CYS A 173 -2.18 0.60 -17.92
N ASP A 174 -2.15 -0.58 -17.28
CA ASP A 174 -3.28 -1.17 -16.60
C ASP A 174 -3.01 -1.16 -15.10
N GLN A 175 -3.79 -0.37 -14.37
CA GLN A 175 -3.68 -0.21 -12.92
C GLN A 175 -4.17 -1.42 -12.12
N ASP A 176 -4.87 -2.36 -12.77
CA ASP A 176 -5.42 -3.56 -12.16
C ASP A 176 -4.64 -4.82 -12.59
N SER A 177 -3.54 -4.62 -13.33
CA SER A 177 -2.58 -5.66 -13.68
C SER A 177 -1.91 -6.21 -12.43
N ASN A 178 -1.66 -7.52 -12.43
CA ASN A 178 -0.79 -8.17 -11.44
C ASN A 178 0.60 -8.48 -12.04
N ASN A 179 0.85 -8.15 -13.31
CA ASN A 179 2.04 -8.61 -14.03
C ASN A 179 3.32 -8.22 -13.30
N SER A 180 3.50 -6.93 -12.97
CA SER A 180 4.71 -6.41 -12.34
C SER A 180 5.03 -7.11 -11.00
N VAL A 181 4.02 -7.36 -10.17
CA VAL A 181 4.19 -8.05 -8.88
C VAL A 181 4.45 -9.55 -9.05
N LEU A 182 3.86 -10.21 -10.06
CA LEU A 182 4.19 -11.59 -10.39
C LEU A 182 5.60 -11.71 -10.98
N VAL A 183 6.06 -10.71 -11.75
CA VAL A 183 7.44 -10.61 -12.24
C VAL A 183 8.41 -10.44 -11.07
N LEU A 184 8.06 -9.63 -10.07
CA LEU A 184 8.82 -9.54 -8.83
C LEU A 184 8.91 -10.90 -8.10
N ALA A 185 7.81 -11.66 -8.02
CA ALA A 185 7.84 -13.01 -7.44
C ALA A 185 8.86 -13.92 -8.16
N LYS A 186 8.87 -13.89 -9.50
CA LYS A 186 9.86 -14.63 -10.32
C LYS A 186 11.28 -14.17 -10.02
N ALA A 187 11.53 -12.87 -9.87
CA ALA A 187 12.84 -12.34 -9.53
C ALA A 187 13.32 -12.85 -8.16
N LEU A 188 12.46 -12.81 -7.15
CA LEU A 188 12.74 -13.31 -5.80
C LEU A 188 13.07 -14.81 -5.80
N VAL A 189 12.27 -15.63 -6.50
CA VAL A 189 12.52 -17.08 -6.59
C VAL A 189 13.77 -17.38 -7.40
N HIS A 190 14.03 -16.66 -8.49
CA HIS A 190 15.28 -16.79 -9.24
C HIS A 190 16.49 -16.57 -8.33
N VAL A 191 16.53 -15.43 -7.63
CA VAL A 191 17.66 -15.11 -6.76
C VAL A 191 17.83 -16.18 -5.67
N ARG A 192 16.72 -16.69 -5.12
CA ARG A 192 16.78 -17.68 -4.05
C ARG A 192 17.22 -19.07 -4.49
N THR A 193 16.87 -19.49 -5.71
CA THR A 193 17.00 -20.87 -6.19
C THR A 193 18.04 -21.06 -7.29
N GLY A 194 18.43 -19.99 -7.99
CA GLY A 194 19.30 -20.04 -9.17
C GLY A 194 18.61 -20.56 -10.43
N VAL A 195 17.30 -20.80 -10.43
CA VAL A 195 16.60 -21.31 -11.61
C VAL A 195 16.50 -20.23 -12.69
N GLU A 196 17.15 -20.47 -13.83
CA GLU A 196 17.33 -19.48 -14.91
C GLU A 196 16.06 -19.18 -15.73
N SER A 197 15.07 -20.07 -15.74
CA SER A 197 13.80 -19.83 -16.43
C SER A 197 13.05 -18.63 -15.84
N TYR A 198 13.09 -18.45 -14.52
CA TYR A 198 12.51 -17.27 -13.87
C TYR A 198 13.25 -15.99 -14.27
N ARG A 199 14.58 -15.99 -14.29
CA ARG A 199 15.38 -14.82 -14.74
C ARG A 199 15.05 -14.44 -16.18
N THR A 200 14.96 -15.44 -17.04
CA THR A 200 14.58 -15.25 -18.45
C THR A 200 13.21 -14.61 -18.56
N ALA A 201 12.21 -15.11 -17.81
CA ALA A 201 10.87 -14.55 -17.79
C ALA A 201 10.84 -13.11 -17.24
N VAL A 202 11.62 -12.80 -16.19
CA VAL A 202 11.73 -11.44 -15.65
C VAL A 202 12.28 -10.48 -16.71
N ARG A 203 13.42 -10.81 -17.33
CA ARG A 203 14.04 -10.00 -18.38
C ARG A 203 13.07 -9.74 -19.54
N GLN A 204 12.36 -10.78 -19.99
CA GLN A 204 11.36 -10.66 -21.05
C GLN A 204 10.21 -9.70 -20.69
N ASN A 205 9.65 -9.81 -19.48
CA ASN A 205 8.55 -8.92 -19.07
C ASN A 205 9.00 -7.48 -18.84
N VAL A 206 10.19 -7.28 -18.24
CA VAL A 206 10.78 -5.93 -18.08
C VAL A 206 10.95 -5.25 -19.44
N MET A 207 11.49 -5.96 -20.43
CA MET A 207 11.64 -5.42 -21.78
C MET A 207 10.30 -5.23 -22.50
N ALA A 208 9.31 -6.12 -22.28
CA ALA A 208 7.99 -6.03 -22.89
C ALA A 208 7.10 -4.93 -22.31
N ALA A 209 7.40 -4.43 -21.10
CA ALA A 209 6.68 -3.30 -20.50
C ALA A 209 7.01 -1.94 -21.18
N ILE A 210 8.19 -1.84 -21.80
CA ILE A 210 8.66 -0.63 -22.49
C ILE A 210 7.74 -0.29 -23.67
N GLY A 211 7.29 0.96 -23.74
CA GLY A 211 6.40 1.47 -24.79
C GLY A 211 4.91 1.18 -24.53
N THR A 212 4.56 0.48 -23.45
CA THR A 212 3.16 0.26 -23.10
C THR A 212 2.49 1.51 -22.50
N GLU A 213 3.29 2.49 -22.08
CA GLU A 213 2.85 3.82 -21.62
C GLU A 213 2.17 4.68 -22.69
N ASP A 214 2.37 4.35 -23.98
CA ASP A 214 1.84 5.12 -25.12
C ASP A 214 0.33 4.90 -25.37
N GLY A 215 -0.32 4.09 -24.54
CA GLY A 215 -1.77 3.86 -24.61
C GLY A 215 -2.56 5.15 -24.40
N SER A 216 -3.62 5.38 -25.20
CA SER A 216 -4.45 6.59 -25.10
C SER A 216 -5.19 6.73 -23.76
N THR A 217 -5.32 5.64 -23.00
CA THR A 217 -5.96 5.61 -21.67
C THR A 217 -4.94 5.50 -20.54
N CYS A 218 -3.64 5.60 -20.82
CA CYS A 218 -2.61 5.48 -19.81
C CYS A 218 -2.66 6.61 -18.81
N ARG A 219 -2.73 6.27 -17.52
CA ARG A 219 -2.77 7.26 -16.44
C ARG A 219 -1.54 7.14 -15.57
N SER A 220 -1.12 8.26 -14.99
CA SER A 220 -0.03 8.32 -14.03
C SER A 220 -0.17 7.32 -12.87
N LEU A 221 -1.40 7.01 -12.40
CA LEU A 221 -1.63 5.95 -11.40
C LEU A 221 -1.20 4.57 -11.86
N ALA A 222 -1.54 4.18 -13.10
CA ALA A 222 -1.21 2.86 -13.61
C ALA A 222 0.32 2.71 -13.67
N LEU A 223 1.00 3.72 -14.21
CA LEU A 223 2.46 3.78 -14.23
C LEU A 223 3.03 3.73 -12.80
N GLY A 224 2.46 4.51 -11.88
CA GLY A 224 2.88 4.56 -10.48
C GLY A 224 2.72 3.23 -9.73
N ARG A 225 1.68 2.45 -10.04
CA ARG A 225 1.45 1.11 -9.47
C ARG A 225 2.40 0.06 -10.04
N GLU A 226 2.63 0.06 -11.35
CA GLU A 226 3.36 -1.02 -12.01
C GLU A 226 4.89 -0.85 -11.98
N LEU A 227 5.39 0.38 -12.13
CA LEU A 227 6.81 0.61 -12.45
C LEU A 227 7.78 0.12 -11.38
N ALA A 228 7.52 0.40 -10.10
CA ALA A 228 8.43 0.05 -9.01
C ALA A 228 8.81 -1.44 -8.99
N ALA A 229 7.83 -2.34 -9.15
CA ALA A 229 8.07 -3.78 -9.10
C ALA A 229 8.91 -4.28 -10.29
N TYR A 230 8.74 -3.73 -11.51
CA TYR A 230 9.64 -4.05 -12.63
C TYR A 230 11.07 -3.58 -12.37
N VAL A 231 11.24 -2.36 -11.85
CA VAL A 231 12.57 -1.80 -11.57
C VAL A 231 13.29 -2.63 -10.51
N ILE A 232 12.61 -3.00 -9.43
CA ILE A 232 13.16 -3.86 -8.38
C ILE A 232 13.46 -5.27 -8.91
N ALA A 233 12.60 -5.82 -9.76
CA ALA A 233 12.86 -7.12 -10.39
C ALA A 233 14.11 -7.08 -11.29
N ALA A 234 14.31 -6.00 -12.06
CA ALA A 234 15.49 -5.78 -12.89
C ALA A 234 16.78 -5.66 -12.06
N ASP A 235 16.75 -4.91 -10.95
CA ASP A 235 17.85 -4.81 -9.98
C ASP A 235 18.23 -6.19 -9.42
N LEU A 236 17.23 -6.97 -9.00
CA LEU A 236 17.45 -8.29 -8.42
C LEU A 236 18.06 -9.29 -9.40
N VAL A 237 17.55 -9.40 -10.62
CA VAL A 237 18.01 -10.44 -11.57
C VAL A 237 19.21 -10.02 -12.40
N GLY A 238 19.45 -8.73 -12.55
CA GLY A 238 20.43 -8.15 -13.45
C GLY A 238 20.05 -8.33 -14.92
N LEU A 239 20.01 -7.22 -15.65
CA LEU A 239 19.83 -7.19 -17.10
C LEU A 239 21.17 -7.41 -17.83
N THR A 240 21.13 -7.83 -19.09
CA THR A 240 22.34 -7.76 -19.94
C THR A 240 22.69 -6.30 -20.23
N ALA A 241 23.93 -6.01 -20.62
CA ALA A 241 24.37 -4.65 -20.90
C ALA A 241 23.47 -3.92 -21.94
N ALA A 242 22.99 -4.64 -22.97
CA ALA A 242 22.11 -4.06 -23.98
C ALA A 242 20.69 -3.79 -23.44
N GLU A 243 20.14 -4.72 -22.66
CA GLU A 243 18.83 -4.53 -22.01
C GLU A 243 18.88 -3.43 -20.94
N ASP A 244 19.93 -3.39 -20.12
CA ASP A 244 20.15 -2.36 -19.11
C ASP A 244 20.23 -0.97 -19.75
N ALA A 245 21.01 -0.83 -20.82
CA ALA A 245 21.07 0.44 -21.56
C ALA A 245 19.70 0.87 -22.10
N THR A 246 18.92 -0.07 -22.64
CA THR A 246 17.56 0.20 -23.16
C THR A 246 16.61 0.58 -22.02
N PHE A 247 16.63 -0.17 -20.92
CA PHE A 247 15.76 0.05 -19.78
C PHE A 247 16.07 1.38 -19.08
N ARG A 248 17.36 1.72 -18.90
CA ARG A 248 17.78 3.03 -18.35
C ARG A 248 17.36 4.20 -19.23
N ALA A 249 17.50 4.07 -20.55
CA ALA A 249 17.03 5.10 -21.48
C ALA A 249 15.51 5.29 -21.37
N TRP A 250 14.75 4.19 -21.30
CA TRP A 250 13.31 4.23 -21.09
C TRP A 250 12.92 4.85 -19.75
N LEU A 251 13.54 4.43 -18.63
CA LEU A 251 13.30 5.00 -17.30
C LEU A 251 13.57 6.50 -17.24
N THR A 252 14.58 6.98 -17.98
CA THR A 252 14.88 8.41 -18.08
C THR A 252 13.69 9.17 -18.69
N ASN A 253 13.11 8.64 -19.77
CA ASN A 253 12.01 9.29 -20.49
C ASN A 253 10.67 9.13 -19.76
N VAL A 254 10.29 7.90 -19.39
CA VAL A 254 8.95 7.57 -18.86
C VAL A 254 8.62 8.31 -17.56
N ARG A 255 9.63 8.66 -16.74
CA ARG A 255 9.44 9.48 -15.52
C ARG A 255 8.83 10.85 -15.83
N THR A 256 9.15 11.42 -16.98
CA THR A 256 8.78 12.80 -17.38
C THR A 256 7.79 12.86 -18.53
N GLN A 257 7.48 11.74 -19.16
CA GLN A 257 6.48 11.65 -20.22
C GLN A 257 5.09 11.98 -19.68
N VAL A 258 4.41 12.93 -20.31
CA VAL A 258 3.02 13.25 -20.02
C VAL A 258 2.12 12.16 -20.61
N LEU A 259 1.37 11.46 -19.76
CA LEU A 259 0.52 10.35 -20.17
C LEU A 259 -0.85 10.84 -20.63
N ALA A 260 -1.36 10.24 -21.71
CA ALA A 260 -2.56 10.71 -22.40
C ALA A 260 -3.85 10.61 -21.57
N GLY A 261 -3.96 9.62 -20.68
CA GLY A 261 -5.18 9.33 -19.93
C GLY A 261 -5.47 10.30 -18.79
N ASP A 262 -4.49 11.06 -18.29
CA ASP A 262 -4.70 12.07 -17.26
C ASP A 262 -3.82 13.32 -17.38
N SER A 263 -3.11 13.48 -18.50
CA SER A 263 -2.26 14.64 -18.82
C SER A 263 -1.23 14.95 -17.73
N ARG A 264 -0.66 13.90 -17.13
CA ARG A 264 0.41 14.00 -16.14
C ARG A 264 1.50 12.98 -16.39
N SER A 265 2.71 13.37 -16.05
CA SER A 265 3.85 12.49 -15.88
C SER A 265 3.89 11.84 -14.50
N LEU A 266 4.79 10.87 -14.31
CA LEU A 266 5.07 10.28 -13.01
C LEU A 266 5.57 11.34 -12.01
N VAL A 267 6.44 12.24 -12.48
CA VAL A 267 6.98 13.36 -11.68
C VAL A 267 5.86 14.29 -11.24
N GLU A 268 5.02 14.78 -12.16
CA GLU A 268 3.90 15.67 -11.82
C GLU A 268 2.90 14.98 -10.90
N CYS A 269 2.57 13.71 -11.13
CA CYS A 269 1.72 12.94 -10.23
C CYS A 269 2.26 12.89 -8.80
N HIS A 270 3.57 12.62 -8.63
CA HIS A 270 4.20 12.60 -7.31
C HIS A 270 4.20 13.97 -6.63
N GLU A 271 4.47 15.04 -7.37
CA GLU A 271 4.58 16.39 -6.81
C GLU A 271 3.20 17.02 -6.53
N GLU A 272 2.21 16.78 -7.39
CA GLU A 272 0.92 17.46 -7.28
C GLU A 272 -0.07 16.75 -6.35
N ARG A 273 0.02 15.44 -6.16
CA ARG A 273 -1.11 14.68 -5.58
C ARG A 273 -0.84 14.20 -4.15
N PRO A 274 -1.50 14.77 -3.14
CA PRO A 274 -1.29 14.39 -1.74
C PRO A 274 -2.14 13.18 -1.33
N ASN A 275 -2.31 12.18 -2.19
CA ASN A 275 -3.15 10.99 -1.96
C ASN A 275 -2.54 9.74 -2.58
N ASN A 276 -3.28 8.63 -2.54
CA ASN A 276 -2.86 7.33 -3.04
C ASN A 276 -2.22 7.31 -4.44
N TRP A 277 -2.56 8.22 -5.36
CA TRP A 277 -1.87 8.24 -6.66
C TRP A 277 -0.46 8.80 -6.53
N GLY A 278 -0.31 9.94 -5.85
CA GLY A 278 0.99 10.59 -5.72
C GLY A 278 1.97 9.75 -4.92
N THR A 279 1.50 8.98 -3.93
CA THR A 279 2.37 8.07 -3.16
C THR A 279 2.84 6.87 -4.00
N MET A 280 1.98 6.30 -4.86
CA MET A 280 2.38 5.27 -5.82
C MET A 280 3.39 5.82 -6.84
N CYS A 281 3.09 7.01 -7.40
CA CYS A 281 3.99 7.70 -8.31
C CYS A 281 5.35 8.01 -7.65
N GLY A 282 5.35 8.40 -6.38
CA GLY A 282 6.56 8.68 -5.60
C GLY A 282 7.43 7.44 -5.36
N ALA A 283 6.82 6.31 -5.00
CA ALA A 283 7.53 5.04 -4.86
C ALA A 283 8.19 4.60 -6.18
N SER A 284 7.44 4.65 -7.27
CA SER A 284 7.93 4.30 -8.61
C SER A 284 9.02 5.26 -9.11
N ARG A 285 8.88 6.57 -8.83
CA ARG A 285 9.91 7.57 -9.12
C ARG A 285 11.18 7.27 -8.31
N ALA A 286 11.07 6.99 -7.01
CA ALA A 286 12.21 6.64 -6.16
C ALA A 286 12.95 5.41 -6.68
N ALA A 287 12.22 4.34 -7.04
CA ALA A 287 12.81 3.13 -7.62
C ALA A 287 13.59 3.43 -8.91
N ALA A 288 12.97 4.16 -9.85
CA ALA A 288 13.59 4.51 -11.12
C ALA A 288 14.84 5.40 -10.93
N SER A 289 14.77 6.43 -10.09
CA SER A 289 15.88 7.35 -9.85
C SER A 289 17.05 6.66 -9.16
N ALA A 290 16.78 5.79 -8.18
CA ALA A 290 17.80 4.98 -7.53
C ALA A 290 18.44 3.97 -8.51
N TYR A 291 17.66 3.29 -9.35
CA TYR A 291 18.20 2.39 -10.38
C TYR A 291 19.10 3.11 -11.38
N LEU A 292 18.69 4.32 -11.79
CA LEU A 292 19.44 5.17 -12.71
C LEU A 292 20.73 5.74 -12.12
N GLY A 293 20.86 5.77 -10.78
CA GLY A 293 21.91 6.53 -10.10
C GLY A 293 21.71 8.05 -10.22
N ASP A 294 20.48 8.49 -10.52
CA ASP A 294 20.12 9.89 -10.66
C ASP A 294 19.90 10.52 -9.28
N THR A 295 21.01 10.92 -8.65
CA THR A 295 21.03 11.47 -7.30
C THR A 295 20.29 12.80 -7.19
N THR A 296 20.18 13.56 -8.28
CA THR A 296 19.46 14.84 -8.30
C THR A 296 17.95 14.60 -8.21
N ASP A 297 17.40 13.73 -9.08
CA ASP A 297 15.98 13.42 -9.01
C ASP A 297 15.62 12.64 -7.74
N LEU A 298 16.52 11.78 -7.26
CA LEU A 298 16.32 11.06 -6.00
C LEU A 298 16.25 12.03 -4.80
N ALA A 299 17.10 13.05 -4.74
CA ALA A 299 17.05 14.08 -3.71
C ALA A 299 15.75 14.91 -3.78
N ARG A 300 15.30 15.25 -4.99
CA ARG A 300 13.99 15.90 -5.19
C ARG A 300 12.83 15.00 -4.75
N THR A 301 12.91 13.71 -5.08
CA THR A 301 11.92 12.71 -4.66
C THR A 301 11.84 12.61 -3.14
N ALA A 302 12.99 12.59 -2.45
CA ALA A 302 13.08 12.61 -1.00
C ALA A 302 12.48 13.90 -0.39
N GLN A 303 12.76 15.07 -0.99
CA GLN A 303 12.19 16.35 -0.56
C GLN A 303 10.65 16.35 -0.61
N VAL A 304 10.07 15.89 -1.73
CA VAL A 304 8.62 15.80 -1.92
C VAL A 304 8.00 14.82 -0.93
N PHE A 305 8.60 13.64 -0.77
CA PHE A 305 8.15 12.63 0.19
C PHE A 305 8.16 13.16 1.63
N LYS A 306 9.24 13.83 2.04
CA LYS A 306 9.35 14.43 3.37
C LYS A 306 8.27 15.49 3.61
N GLY A 307 7.90 16.24 2.57
CA GLY A 307 6.75 17.15 2.61
C GLY A 307 5.41 16.45 2.74
N TYR A 308 5.20 15.33 2.02
CA TYR A 308 4.00 14.50 2.16
C TYR A 308 3.85 13.98 3.60
N LEU A 309 4.93 13.50 4.21
CA LEU A 309 4.95 13.04 5.61
C LEU A 309 4.65 14.15 6.62
N GLY A 310 4.68 15.41 6.20
CA GLY A 310 4.26 16.56 6.99
C GLY A 310 5.23 17.73 6.96
N ASP A 311 6.48 17.59 6.47
CA ASP A 311 7.46 18.68 6.50
C ASP A 311 7.20 19.72 5.39
N ARG A 312 6.29 20.65 5.66
CA ARG A 312 5.92 21.72 4.72
C ARG A 312 7.11 22.61 4.32
N ALA A 313 8.15 22.71 5.14
CA ALA A 313 9.34 23.49 4.78
C ALA A 313 10.16 22.77 3.70
N SER A 314 10.15 21.43 3.70
CA SER A 314 10.75 20.64 2.63
C SER A 314 9.93 20.72 1.35
N TYR A 315 8.61 20.49 1.41
CA TYR A 315 7.73 20.58 0.25
C TYR A 315 6.26 20.81 0.65
N ALA A 316 5.58 21.70 -0.06
CA ALA A 316 4.16 22.03 0.18
C ALA A 316 3.37 22.31 -1.11
N GLY A 317 3.88 21.88 -2.27
CA GLY A 317 3.31 22.18 -3.60
C GLY A 317 2.10 21.33 -4.02
N PHE A 318 1.56 20.53 -3.10
CA PHE A 318 0.46 19.61 -3.39
C PHE A 318 -0.88 20.32 -3.65
N ASN A 319 -1.68 19.74 -4.53
CA ASN A 319 -3.05 20.12 -4.84
C ASN A 319 -4.05 19.25 -4.06
N TYR A 320 -4.50 19.75 -2.91
CA TYR A 320 -5.48 19.06 -2.06
C TYR A 320 -6.90 19.16 -2.62
N GLY A 321 -7.74 18.17 -2.28
CA GLY A 321 -9.18 18.25 -2.54
C GLY A 321 -9.86 19.38 -1.76
N SER A 322 -11.07 19.77 -2.19
CA SER A 322 -11.81 20.88 -1.59
C SER A 322 -12.26 20.63 -0.15
N ASP A 323 -12.41 19.37 0.25
CA ASP A 323 -12.73 19.01 1.62
C ASP A 323 -11.43 18.92 2.46
N LEU A 324 -11.21 19.96 3.26
CA LEU A 324 -10.06 20.06 4.17
C LEU A 324 -10.46 19.78 5.63
N THR A 325 -11.65 19.24 5.88
CA THR A 325 -12.16 19.00 7.25
C THR A 325 -11.35 17.96 8.01
N TRP A 326 -10.61 17.08 7.33
CA TRP A 326 -9.69 16.12 7.96
C TRP A 326 -8.32 16.70 8.36
N HIS A 327 -7.97 17.89 7.87
CA HIS A 327 -6.71 18.54 8.21
C HIS A 327 -6.79 19.20 9.59
N LEU A 328 -5.69 19.13 10.34
CA LEU A 328 -5.53 19.91 11.57
C LEU A 328 -5.58 21.41 11.29
N ASP A 329 -4.85 21.86 10.26
CA ASP A 329 -4.83 23.24 9.77
C ASP A 329 -5.19 23.26 8.28
N ALA A 330 -6.41 23.70 7.97
CA ALA A 330 -6.90 23.78 6.61
C ALA A 330 -6.20 24.87 5.78
N ALA A 331 -5.60 25.89 6.40
CA ALA A 331 -4.81 26.89 5.69
C ALA A 331 -3.43 26.37 5.30
N ASN A 332 -2.94 25.34 6.00
CA ASN A 332 -1.63 24.71 5.78
C ASN A 332 -1.74 23.18 5.73
N PRO A 333 -2.40 22.62 4.69
CA PRO A 333 -2.67 21.19 4.61
C PRO A 333 -1.38 20.34 4.52
N ARG A 334 -1.48 19.07 4.94
CA ARG A 334 -0.37 18.11 5.04
C ARG A 334 -0.85 16.75 4.54
N GLY A 335 0.05 15.97 3.93
CA GLY A 335 -0.28 14.61 3.48
C GLY A 335 -0.57 13.68 4.66
N ILE A 336 0.19 13.82 5.75
CA ILE A 336 -0.07 13.18 7.05
C ILE A 336 -0.16 14.25 8.15
N ASN A 337 -1.18 14.16 8.99
CA ASN A 337 -1.33 15.07 10.14
C ASN A 337 -0.20 14.85 11.18
N PRO A 338 0.24 15.93 11.86
CA PRO A 338 1.39 15.88 12.76
C PRO A 338 1.09 15.08 14.04
N LEU A 339 2.15 14.73 14.77
CA LEU A 339 2.06 14.11 16.09
C LEU A 339 1.18 14.95 17.03
N GLY A 340 0.31 14.29 17.78
CA GLY A 340 -0.58 14.94 18.76
C GLY A 340 -1.70 15.78 18.15
N ALA A 341 -1.94 15.70 16.84
CA ALA A 341 -3.04 16.40 16.20
C ALA A 341 -4.39 15.93 16.76
N VAL A 342 -5.18 16.86 17.27
CA VAL A 342 -6.52 16.63 17.82
C VAL A 342 -7.50 17.61 17.20
N LYS A 343 -8.66 17.11 16.77
CA LYS A 343 -9.76 17.91 16.24
C LYS A 343 -11.05 17.54 16.94
N GLU A 344 -11.72 18.54 17.51
CA GLU A 344 -12.98 18.35 18.23
C GLU A 344 -12.91 17.26 19.32
N GLY A 345 -11.75 17.16 20.00
CA GLY A 345 -11.51 16.17 21.05
C GLY A 345 -11.17 14.76 20.55
N VAL A 346 -11.14 14.52 19.24
CA VAL A 346 -10.76 13.24 18.63
C VAL A 346 -9.34 13.34 18.06
N SER A 347 -8.53 12.32 18.32
CA SER A 347 -7.20 12.24 17.72
C SER A 347 -7.30 12.09 16.20
N ILE A 348 -6.61 12.98 15.48
CA ILE A 348 -6.36 12.90 14.04
C ILE A 348 -4.85 12.80 13.75
N ASP A 349 -4.08 12.41 14.75
CA ASP A 349 -2.67 12.08 14.64
C ASP A 349 -2.48 10.95 13.60
N GLY A 350 -1.61 11.19 12.62
CA GLY A 350 -1.26 10.18 11.62
C GLY A 350 -2.30 9.99 10.52
N VAL A 351 -3.43 10.69 10.58
CA VAL A 351 -4.45 10.68 9.51
C VAL A 351 -3.83 11.09 8.18
N LEU A 352 -4.23 10.41 7.10
CA LEU A 352 -4.01 10.80 5.69
C LEU A 352 -5.24 11.58 5.20
N PRO A 353 -5.28 12.93 5.27
CA PRO A 353 -6.54 13.67 5.16
C PRO A 353 -7.17 13.60 3.77
N ASP A 354 -6.36 13.66 2.71
CA ASP A 354 -6.86 13.66 1.31
C ASP A 354 -7.43 12.29 0.89
N ASP A 355 -6.96 11.22 1.53
CA ASP A 355 -7.50 9.86 1.36
C ASP A 355 -8.74 9.62 2.22
N MET A 356 -8.76 10.11 3.47
CA MET A 356 -9.92 9.98 4.37
C MET A 356 -11.16 10.73 3.86
N ARG A 357 -10.99 11.92 3.27
CA ARG A 357 -12.12 12.69 2.70
C ARG A 357 -12.86 11.96 1.58
N ARG A 358 -12.29 10.87 1.04
CA ARG A 358 -12.96 10.02 0.03
C ARG A 358 -14.14 9.23 0.61
N GLY A 359 -14.17 9.03 1.93
CA GLY A 359 -15.34 8.52 2.64
C GLY A 359 -16.37 9.61 2.97
N GLY A 360 -15.95 10.88 3.06
CA GLY A 360 -16.77 12.02 3.43
C GLY A 360 -16.02 12.97 4.38
N PRO A 361 -16.65 14.08 4.81
CA PRO A 361 -16.04 15.03 5.73
C PRO A 361 -15.74 14.40 7.09
N PHE A 362 -14.82 15.03 7.83
CA PHE A 362 -14.47 14.62 9.18
C PHE A 362 -15.72 14.58 10.08
N THR A 363 -15.79 13.53 10.90
CA THR A 363 -16.76 13.40 11.98
C THR A 363 -16.05 12.91 13.23
N THR A 364 -16.59 13.23 14.40
CA THR A 364 -16.07 12.75 15.70
C THR A 364 -16.45 11.30 16.00
N GLY A 365 -17.41 10.75 15.25
CA GLY A 365 -17.81 9.35 15.33
C GLY A 365 -17.03 8.47 14.35
N CYS A 366 -17.57 7.27 14.07
CA CYS A 366 -17.00 6.41 13.05
C CYS A 366 -17.19 7.02 11.66
N PRO A 367 -16.10 7.33 10.93
CA PRO A 367 -16.18 7.86 9.58
C PRO A 367 -16.75 6.81 8.62
N THR A 368 -17.31 7.28 7.51
CA THR A 368 -17.70 6.40 6.40
C THR A 368 -16.45 5.73 5.83
N TYR A 369 -16.53 4.40 5.66
CA TYR A 369 -15.41 3.59 5.22
C TYR A 369 -14.87 4.04 3.85
N THR A 370 -13.55 4.05 3.75
CA THR A 370 -12.84 4.20 2.49
C THR A 370 -11.50 3.46 2.55
N GLY A 371 -11.14 2.75 1.47
CA GLY A 371 -9.91 1.95 1.40
C GLY A 371 -8.66 2.75 0.97
N TYR A 372 -8.83 4.02 0.59
CA TYR A 372 -7.73 4.83 0.05
C TYR A 372 -6.56 5.08 1.02
N PRO A 373 -6.74 5.19 2.35
CA PRO A 373 -5.60 5.31 3.26
C PRO A 373 -4.64 4.12 3.20
N TRP A 374 -5.16 2.89 3.13
CA TRP A 374 -4.32 1.70 2.94
C TRP A 374 -3.68 1.67 1.57
N GLU A 375 -4.40 2.08 0.53
CA GLU A 375 -3.83 2.19 -0.80
C GLU A 375 -2.69 3.22 -0.84
N ALA A 376 -2.85 4.38 -0.21
CA ALA A 376 -1.79 5.38 -0.13
C ALA A 376 -0.58 4.87 0.64
N LEU A 377 -0.80 4.16 1.74
CA LEU A 377 0.27 3.55 2.55
C LEU A 377 1.11 2.55 1.77
N GLN A 378 0.56 1.83 0.79
CA GLN A 378 1.36 0.95 -0.07
C GLN A 378 2.50 1.73 -0.76
N GLY A 379 2.19 2.87 -1.38
CA GLY A 379 3.20 3.74 -1.99
C GLY A 379 4.13 4.38 -0.95
N VAL A 380 3.59 4.88 0.16
CA VAL A 380 4.38 5.52 1.24
C VAL A 380 5.46 4.58 1.78
N LEU A 381 5.09 3.35 2.10
CA LEU A 381 6.01 2.38 2.72
C LEU A 381 7.06 1.88 1.71
N VAL A 382 6.69 1.71 0.44
CA VAL A 382 7.65 1.32 -0.61
C VAL A 382 8.65 2.45 -0.86
N GLN A 383 8.17 3.70 -0.94
CA GLN A 383 9.03 4.87 -1.13
C GLN A 383 10.00 5.06 0.05
N ALA A 384 9.51 4.93 1.28
CA ALA A 384 10.33 5.04 2.48
C ALA A 384 11.43 3.97 2.54
N GLU A 385 11.13 2.71 2.20
CA GLU A 385 12.14 1.65 2.18
C GLU A 385 13.23 1.94 1.14
N ILE A 386 12.85 2.29 -0.09
CA ILE A 386 13.82 2.62 -1.14
C ILE A 386 14.71 3.77 -0.69
N LEU A 387 14.14 4.87 -0.19
CA LEU A 387 14.90 6.02 0.29
C LEU A 387 15.81 5.66 1.47
N ALA A 388 15.34 4.85 2.42
CA ALA A 388 16.13 4.38 3.55
C ALA A 388 17.37 3.60 3.10
N ARG A 389 17.21 2.73 2.10
CA ARG A 389 18.33 1.98 1.52
C ARG A 389 19.30 2.88 0.74
N GLN A 390 18.85 4.04 0.27
CA GLN A 390 19.71 5.08 -0.33
C GLN A 390 20.34 6.04 0.70
N GLY A 391 20.17 5.78 2.00
CA GLY A 391 20.81 6.53 3.09
C GLY A 391 20.01 7.72 3.62
N TYR A 392 18.75 7.86 3.24
CA TYR A 392 17.84 8.86 3.82
C TYR A 392 17.20 8.33 5.11
N ASP A 393 17.03 9.17 6.13
CA ASP A 393 16.28 8.80 7.35
C ASP A 393 14.75 8.85 7.13
N ALA A 394 14.27 8.25 6.04
CA ALA A 394 12.86 8.33 5.64
C ALA A 394 11.92 7.85 6.75
N TRP A 395 12.26 6.73 7.39
CA TRP A 395 11.54 6.15 8.51
C TRP A 395 11.57 6.98 9.81
N GLY A 396 12.50 7.94 9.93
CA GLY A 396 12.58 8.85 11.08
C GLY A 396 11.77 10.13 10.91
N TRP A 397 11.37 10.48 9.69
CA TRP A 397 10.80 11.79 9.39
C TRP A 397 9.42 12.02 10.03
N GLN A 398 9.21 13.26 10.48
CA GLN A 398 7.93 13.76 11.00
C GLN A 398 7.36 12.88 12.13
N ASP A 399 8.25 12.53 13.06
CA ASP A 399 7.95 11.70 14.25
C ASP A 399 7.43 10.32 13.87
N GLN A 400 8.10 9.67 12.90
CA GLN A 400 7.75 8.36 12.35
C GLN A 400 6.33 8.38 11.77
N ALA A 401 6.06 9.34 10.87
CA ALA A 401 4.72 9.61 10.34
C ALA A 401 4.03 8.36 9.75
N GLU A 402 4.79 7.47 9.10
CA GLU A 402 4.29 6.22 8.54
C GLU A 402 3.79 5.27 9.63
N ARG A 403 4.53 5.15 10.74
CA ARG A 403 4.10 4.34 11.91
C ARG A 403 2.83 4.91 12.51
N ARG A 404 2.76 6.24 12.67
CA ARG A 404 1.57 6.91 13.22
C ARG A 404 0.35 6.74 12.33
N ALA A 405 0.53 6.77 11.02
CA ALA A 405 -0.55 6.50 10.07
C ALA A 405 -1.12 5.08 10.18
N VAL A 406 -0.26 4.06 10.30
CA VAL A 406 -0.73 2.69 10.56
C VAL A 406 -1.38 2.57 11.94
N GLN A 407 -0.84 3.26 12.95
CA GLN A 407 -1.45 3.31 14.29
C GLN A 407 -2.85 3.95 14.27
N TYR A 408 -3.06 5.01 13.48
CA TYR A 408 -4.36 5.63 13.30
C TYR A 408 -5.39 4.63 12.74
N LEU A 409 -5.05 3.94 11.65
CA LEU A 409 -5.93 2.91 11.07
C LEU A 409 -6.16 1.73 12.01
N ARG A 410 -5.15 1.37 12.83
CA ARG A 410 -5.33 0.36 13.88
C ARG A 410 -6.36 0.79 14.92
N SER A 411 -6.25 2.01 15.42
CA SER A 411 -7.18 2.56 16.41
C SER A 411 -8.59 2.72 15.85
N LEU A 412 -8.69 3.06 14.57
CA LEU A 412 -9.96 3.16 13.86
C LEU A 412 -10.62 1.78 13.69
N ASP A 413 -9.84 0.75 13.36
CA ASP A 413 -10.33 -0.63 13.27
C ASP A 413 -10.80 -1.17 14.63
N GLN A 414 -10.07 -0.89 15.71
CA GLN A 414 -10.47 -1.29 17.05
C GLN A 414 -11.77 -0.62 17.52
N THR A 415 -12.02 0.60 17.07
CA THR A 415 -13.17 1.41 17.51
C THR A 415 -14.39 1.21 16.62
N CYS A 416 -14.18 1.12 15.31
CA CYS A 416 -15.25 1.15 14.30
C CYS A 416 -15.38 -0.17 13.53
N GLY A 417 -14.35 -1.01 13.54
CA GLY A 417 -14.30 -2.27 12.79
C GLY A 417 -14.12 -2.07 11.28
N GLY A 418 -13.43 -3.01 10.64
CA GLY A 418 -13.33 -3.08 9.17
C GLY A 418 -12.37 -2.07 8.56
N TRP A 419 -11.46 -1.50 9.35
CA TRP A 419 -10.44 -0.54 8.87
C TRP A 419 -9.04 -1.12 8.81
N TRP A 420 -8.83 -2.36 9.29
CA TRP A 420 -7.54 -3.01 9.15
C TRP A 420 -7.28 -3.47 7.71
N ALA A 421 -5.99 -3.66 7.38
CA ALA A 421 -5.56 -4.13 6.08
C ALA A 421 -6.23 -5.46 5.71
N THR A 422 -6.86 -5.52 4.54
CA THR A 422 -7.47 -6.73 3.97
C THR A 422 -7.22 -6.83 2.46
N GLY A 423 -6.78 -7.99 1.99
CA GLY A 423 -6.53 -8.22 0.56
C GLY A 423 -5.17 -7.67 0.10
N ASP A 424 -5.20 -6.69 -0.81
CA ASP A 424 -4.03 -6.19 -1.55
C ASP A 424 -3.03 -5.38 -0.71
N ASP A 425 -3.45 -4.90 0.46
CA ASP A 425 -2.68 -4.07 1.38
C ASP A 425 -2.02 -4.88 2.52
N THR A 426 -2.29 -6.19 2.60
CA THR A 426 -1.86 -7.07 3.71
C THR A 426 -0.33 -7.21 3.85
N PHE A 427 0.43 -6.81 2.84
CA PHE A 427 1.89 -6.74 2.89
C PHE A 427 2.39 -5.53 3.72
N SER A 428 1.59 -4.47 3.85
CA SER A 428 2.02 -3.21 4.47
C SER A 428 2.39 -3.33 5.96
N PRO A 429 1.58 -4.00 6.83
CA PRO A 429 1.91 -4.10 8.25
C PRO A 429 3.22 -4.85 8.55
N TRP A 430 3.63 -5.78 7.68
CA TRP A 430 4.90 -6.50 7.82
C TRP A 430 6.10 -5.55 7.73
N ILE A 431 6.08 -4.57 6.81
CA ILE A 431 7.14 -3.56 6.67
C ILE A 431 7.22 -2.71 7.95
N VAL A 432 6.07 -2.22 8.43
CA VAL A 432 6.02 -1.37 9.61
C VAL A 432 6.51 -2.11 10.86
N ASN A 433 6.11 -3.37 11.02
CA ASN A 433 6.63 -4.22 12.10
C ASN A 433 8.13 -4.39 11.98
N HIS A 434 8.64 -4.73 10.80
CA HIS A 434 10.07 -4.89 10.52
C HIS A 434 10.89 -3.67 10.92
N VAL A 435 10.48 -2.50 10.44
CA VAL A 435 11.22 -1.25 10.60
C VAL A 435 11.14 -0.73 12.03
N TYR A 436 9.93 -0.64 12.59
CA TYR A 436 9.68 0.05 13.86
C TYR A 436 9.70 -0.87 15.08
N GLY A 437 9.84 -2.17 14.86
CA GLY A 437 9.79 -3.17 15.92
C GLY A 437 8.40 -3.35 16.54
N THR A 438 7.34 -2.84 15.89
CA THR A 438 5.96 -2.95 16.34
C THR A 438 5.41 -4.38 16.19
N THR A 439 4.20 -4.59 16.72
CA THR A 439 3.48 -5.87 16.68
C THR A 439 2.06 -5.70 16.12
N PHE A 440 1.91 -4.90 15.07
CA PHE A 440 0.63 -4.75 14.38
C PHE A 440 0.15 -6.11 13.83
N PRO A 441 -1.16 -6.38 13.81
CA PRO A 441 -1.66 -7.66 13.29
C PRO A 441 -1.23 -7.89 11.84
N THR A 442 -0.68 -9.08 11.57
CA THR A 442 -0.30 -9.52 10.23
C THR A 442 -1.00 -10.82 9.88
N THR A 443 -1.19 -11.03 8.58
CA THR A 443 -1.70 -12.29 8.01
C THR A 443 -0.67 -12.83 7.03
N SER A 444 -0.42 -14.14 7.09
CA SER A 444 0.40 -14.89 6.13
C SER A 444 -0.42 -16.07 5.60
N PRO A 445 -0.39 -16.37 4.29
CA PRO A 445 0.34 -15.63 3.27
C PRO A 445 -0.32 -14.29 2.92
N VAL A 446 0.47 -13.30 2.51
CA VAL A 446 -0.05 -12.01 2.00
C VAL A 446 -0.64 -12.15 0.58
N GLY A 447 -1.61 -11.29 0.27
CA GLY A 447 -2.15 -11.13 -1.08
C GLY A 447 -1.19 -10.42 -2.03
N VAL A 448 -1.48 -10.47 -3.33
CA VAL A 448 -0.80 -9.63 -4.33
C VAL A 448 -1.24 -8.19 -4.12
N GLY A 449 -0.29 -7.29 -3.88
CA GLY A 449 -0.56 -5.87 -3.71
C GLY A 449 -0.55 -5.10 -5.01
N LYS A 450 -0.90 -3.80 -4.96
CA LYS A 450 -1.01 -2.94 -6.15
C LYS A 450 0.32 -2.41 -6.67
N ILE A 451 1.36 -2.45 -5.85
CA ILE A 451 2.71 -1.97 -6.19
C ILE A 451 3.82 -2.91 -5.71
N MET A 452 3.55 -3.66 -4.63
CA MET A 452 4.52 -4.50 -3.95
C MET A 452 3.79 -5.66 -3.24
N SER A 453 4.51 -6.71 -2.85
CA SER A 453 3.97 -7.83 -2.07
C SER A 453 5.10 -8.63 -1.40
N PHE A 454 4.77 -9.78 -0.81
CA PHE A 454 5.69 -10.78 -0.26
C PHE A 454 6.54 -10.32 0.93
N THR A 455 6.04 -9.38 1.73
CA THR A 455 6.73 -8.86 2.92
C THR A 455 6.60 -9.75 4.15
N ASP A 456 5.64 -10.67 4.16
CA ASP A 456 5.63 -11.83 5.05
C ASP A 456 6.82 -12.77 4.85
N TRP A 457 7.49 -12.67 3.69
CA TRP A 457 8.72 -13.39 3.42
C TRP A 457 9.96 -12.49 3.44
N THR A 458 9.89 -11.31 2.80
CA THR A 458 11.05 -10.41 2.64
C THR A 458 11.31 -9.52 3.85
N HIS A 459 10.33 -9.31 4.72
CA HIS A 459 10.38 -8.38 5.86
C HIS A 459 9.91 -9.01 7.17
N ASP A 460 9.81 -10.34 7.25
CA ASP A 460 9.52 -11.00 8.52
C ASP A 460 10.71 -10.89 9.49
N ARG A 461 10.51 -10.25 10.63
CA ARG A 461 11.52 -10.09 11.68
C ARG A 461 12.04 -11.39 12.26
N ALA A 462 11.24 -12.46 12.21
CA ALA A 462 11.67 -13.76 12.69
C ALA A 462 12.79 -14.36 11.81
N THR A 463 12.85 -13.95 10.54
CA THR A 463 13.80 -14.50 9.55
C THR A 463 14.81 -13.48 9.06
N ARG A 464 14.49 -12.18 9.17
CA ARG A 464 15.35 -11.05 8.82
C ARG A 464 15.26 -9.98 9.93
N PRO A 465 16.18 -9.98 10.91
CA PRO A 465 16.37 -8.85 11.81
C PRO A 465 16.76 -7.59 11.01
N ARG A 466 16.46 -6.41 11.55
CA ARG A 466 16.84 -5.13 10.94
C ARG A 466 18.34 -4.88 11.06
#